data_AF-A0A7M3LQX1-F1
#
_entry.id   AF-A0A7M3LQX1-F1
#
_cell.length_a   1.000
_cell.length_b   1.000
_cell.length_c   1.000
_cell.angle_alpha   90.00
_cell.angle_beta   90.00
_cell.angle_gamma   90.00
#
_symmetry.space_group_name_H-M   'P 1'
#
loop_
_entity.id
_entity.type
_entity.pdbx_description
1 polymer ?
#
loop_
_entity_poly.entity_id
_entity_poly.type
_entity_poly.pdbx_seq_one_letter_code
_entity_poly.pdbx_strand_id
1 'polypeptide(L)'
;MRHTAVVDSGAAAILGAVIGAVGAGSAAVVTGLWGSRITRRQLAAQEAQLRRQLRAEHARARREPRSKVYADFLVQARAVERALGRYQESHTRTLESLHEAIAMLDHLGVQILLEGPPSVAPASEAVIKHAHRCIRPLRGAIEALERFGEGSLEHIQQRDAVADTGLQFTATVKHFAEAARRVLDDDGVEASPPH
;
A
#
# COMPACT_ATOMS: atom_id res chain seq x y z
N MET A 1 37.34 27.18 -57.40
CA MET A 1 37.97 27.24 -56.06
C MET A 1 36.89 27.62 -55.05
N ARG A 2 36.77 26.85 -53.95
CA ARG A 2 36.44 27.26 -52.56
C ARG A 2 35.35 28.36 -52.35
N HIS A 3 34.37 28.28 -51.46
CA HIS A 3 34.31 27.72 -50.12
C HIS A 3 32.85 27.76 -49.61
N THR A 4 32.45 26.70 -48.90
CA THR A 4 31.53 26.61 -47.75
C THR A 4 30.65 27.82 -47.33
N ALA A 5 29.37 27.58 -47.09
CA ALA A 5 28.74 27.78 -45.77
C ALA A 5 27.36 27.08 -45.69
N VAL A 6 27.23 26.17 -44.75
CA VAL A 6 25.99 25.59 -44.21
C VAL A 6 25.44 26.54 -43.15
N VAL A 7 24.15 26.91 -43.20
CA VAL A 7 23.20 27.10 -42.08
C VAL A 7 21.80 27.07 -42.74
N ASP A 8 20.95 26.06 -42.55
CA ASP A 8 19.94 25.89 -41.49
C ASP A 8 18.95 27.07 -41.34
N SER A 9 17.70 26.77 -40.96
CA SER A 9 16.59 27.70 -40.62
C SER A 9 15.73 28.30 -41.76
N GLY A 10 15.25 27.48 -42.70
CA GLY A 10 14.32 27.92 -43.77
C GLY A 10 13.04 27.10 -43.97
N ALA A 11 12.90 25.95 -43.31
CA ALA A 11 11.66 25.15 -43.34
C ALA A 11 10.59 25.62 -42.33
N ALA A 12 10.77 26.80 -41.73
CA ALA A 12 10.05 27.24 -40.53
C ALA A 12 9.13 28.46 -40.68
N ALA A 13 8.76 28.93 -41.88
CA ALA A 13 7.95 30.16 -41.95
C ALA A 13 6.84 30.27 -43.01
N ILE A 14 6.73 29.38 -44.00
CA ILE A 14 5.79 29.63 -45.12
C ILE A 14 5.07 28.35 -45.54
N LEU A 15 4.06 27.97 -44.75
CA LEU A 15 2.92 27.18 -45.23
C LEU A 15 1.58 27.80 -44.81
N GLY A 16 1.52 29.12 -44.63
CA GLY A 16 0.26 29.72 -44.20
C GLY A 16 0.15 31.23 -44.22
N ALA A 17 0.98 31.94 -44.97
CA ALA A 17 0.79 33.37 -45.18
C ALA A 17 0.75 33.64 -46.69
N VAL A 18 -0.34 34.28 -47.12
CA VAL A 18 -0.54 34.87 -48.45
C VAL A 18 -1.03 33.92 -49.56
N ILE A 19 -2.27 33.43 -49.42
CA ILE A 19 -3.23 33.56 -50.54
C ILE A 19 -4.15 34.70 -50.14
N GLY A 20 -3.79 35.90 -50.60
CA GLY A 20 -4.57 37.11 -50.40
C GLY A 20 -5.83 37.12 -51.28
N ALA A 21 -6.88 37.71 -50.70
CA ALA A 21 -7.92 38.52 -51.33
C ALA A 21 -8.53 37.96 -52.63
N VAL A 22 -9.74 37.41 -52.63
CA VAL A 22 -10.97 38.21 -52.85
C VAL A 22 -12.26 37.54 -52.28
N GLY A 23 -12.15 36.41 -51.55
CA GLY A 23 -13.31 35.73 -50.95
C GLY A 23 -13.67 36.14 -49.51
N ALA A 24 -13.19 37.28 -49.03
CA ALA A 24 -13.34 37.72 -47.64
C ALA A 24 -14.71 38.39 -47.42
N GLY A 25 -15.69 37.64 -46.91
CA GLY A 25 -16.94 38.27 -46.45
C GLY A 25 -17.91 37.37 -45.70
N SER A 26 -18.04 36.09 -46.06
CA SER A 26 -19.16 35.26 -45.57
C SER A 26 -18.79 33.92 -44.94
N ALA A 27 -17.52 33.48 -44.99
CA ALA A 27 -17.11 32.19 -44.40
C ALA A 27 -16.56 32.29 -42.96
N ALA A 28 -16.01 33.45 -42.55
CA ALA A 28 -15.37 33.57 -41.24
C ALA A 28 -16.35 33.55 -40.05
N VAL A 29 -17.61 33.95 -40.27
CA VAL A 29 -18.65 33.95 -39.22
C VAL A 29 -19.17 32.53 -38.95
N VAL A 30 -19.24 31.67 -39.98
CA VAL A 30 -19.76 30.30 -39.84
C VAL A 30 -18.75 29.40 -39.13
N THR A 31 -17.45 29.54 -39.42
CA THR A 31 -16.39 28.73 -38.79
C THR A 31 -16.13 29.13 -37.33
N GLY A 32 -16.34 30.40 -36.94
CA GLY A 32 -16.23 30.85 -35.55
C GLY A 32 -17.33 30.30 -34.62
N LEU A 33 -18.57 30.20 -35.13
CA LEU A 33 -19.71 29.64 -34.39
C LEU A 33 -19.65 28.11 -34.27
N TRP A 34 -19.13 27.40 -35.28
CA TRP A 34 -18.92 25.94 -35.21
C TRP A 34 -17.66 25.56 -34.44
N GLY A 35 -16.57 26.33 -34.61
CA GLY A 35 -15.32 26.17 -33.85
C GLY A 35 -15.52 26.33 -32.35
N SER A 36 -16.33 27.31 -31.90
CA SER A 36 -16.64 27.51 -30.47
C SER A 36 -17.47 26.36 -29.85
N ARG A 37 -18.28 25.64 -30.63
CA ARG A 37 -19.01 24.45 -30.16
C ARG A 37 -18.12 23.21 -30.10
N ILE A 38 -17.20 23.06 -31.05
CA ILE A 38 -16.23 21.96 -31.07
C ILE A 38 -15.19 22.15 -29.95
N THR A 39 -14.68 23.37 -29.74
CA THR A 39 -13.76 23.66 -28.63
C THR A 39 -14.43 23.53 -27.28
N ARG A 40 -15.70 23.94 -27.09
CA ARG A 40 -16.44 23.69 -25.84
C ARG A 40 -16.61 22.20 -25.55
N ARG A 41 -16.88 21.37 -26.58
CA ARG A 41 -16.97 19.91 -26.42
C ARG A 41 -15.61 19.28 -26.12
N GLN A 42 -14.54 19.76 -26.75
CA GLN A 42 -13.17 19.31 -26.47
C GLN A 42 -12.69 19.73 -25.08
N LEU A 43 -13.03 20.95 -24.63
CA LEU A 43 -12.74 21.44 -23.27
C LEU A 43 -13.52 20.65 -22.22
N ALA A 44 -14.81 20.37 -22.46
CA ALA A 44 -15.61 19.53 -21.55
C ALA A 44 -15.08 18.08 -21.47
N ALA A 45 -14.60 17.52 -22.59
CA ALA A 45 -13.97 16.20 -22.62
C ALA A 45 -12.61 16.20 -21.89
N GLN A 46 -11.80 17.25 -22.08
CA GLN A 46 -10.52 17.43 -21.37
C GLN A 46 -10.73 17.64 -19.87
N GLU A 47 -11.70 18.46 -19.45
CA GLU A 47 -12.05 18.63 -18.03
C GLU A 47 -12.51 17.31 -17.40
N ALA A 48 -13.30 16.51 -18.12
CA ALA A 48 -13.72 15.20 -17.65
C ALA A 48 -12.53 14.23 -17.52
N GLN A 49 -11.58 14.25 -18.46
CA GLN A 49 -10.35 13.46 -18.37
C GLN A 49 -9.44 13.93 -17.24
N LEU A 50 -9.23 15.23 -17.07
CA LEU A 50 -8.44 15.83 -15.98
C LEU A 50 -9.06 15.50 -14.61
N ARG A 51 -10.38 15.61 -14.45
CA ARG A 51 -11.06 15.20 -13.21
C ARG A 51 -10.88 13.71 -12.92
N ARG A 52 -10.91 12.86 -13.94
CA ARG A 52 -10.63 11.42 -13.79
C ARG A 52 -9.17 11.16 -13.40
N GLN A 53 -8.22 11.87 -14.02
CA GLN A 53 -6.79 11.77 -13.71
C GLN A 53 -6.49 12.23 -12.28
N LEU A 54 -6.99 13.40 -11.87
CA LEU A 54 -6.81 13.91 -10.51
C LEU A 54 -7.41 12.97 -9.45
N ARG A 55 -8.58 12.38 -9.72
CA ARG A 55 -9.17 11.37 -8.82
C ARG A 55 -8.31 10.10 -8.74
N ALA A 56 -7.80 9.61 -9.86
CA ALA A 56 -6.92 8.45 -9.90
C ALA A 56 -5.58 8.72 -9.20
N GLU A 57 -5.01 9.92 -9.36
CA GLU A 57 -3.80 10.35 -8.66
C GLU A 57 -4.03 10.50 -7.15
N HIS A 58 -5.15 11.10 -6.73
CA HIS A 58 -5.52 11.19 -5.32
C HIS A 58 -5.74 9.81 -4.69
N ALA A 59 -6.33 8.86 -5.42
CA ALA A 59 -6.49 7.48 -4.97
C ALA A 59 -5.12 6.78 -4.85
N ARG A 60 -4.24 6.93 -5.84
CA ARG A 60 -2.87 6.38 -5.81
C ARG A 60 -2.03 6.96 -4.67
N ALA A 61 -2.08 8.27 -4.48
CA ALA A 61 -1.33 8.98 -3.44
C ALA A 61 -1.70 8.52 -2.02
N ARG A 62 -2.93 8.05 -1.80
CA ARG A 62 -3.36 7.45 -0.51
C ARG A 62 -3.02 5.97 -0.42
N ARG A 63 -3.00 5.24 -1.54
CA ARG A 63 -2.73 3.79 -1.59
C ARG A 63 -1.28 3.44 -1.28
N GLU A 64 -0.33 4.21 -1.81
CA GLU A 64 1.10 3.94 -1.65
C GLU A 64 1.55 3.94 -0.17
N PRO A 65 1.28 4.99 0.63
CA PRO A 65 1.66 5.02 2.05
C PRO A 65 1.04 3.87 2.85
N ARG A 66 -0.26 3.58 2.62
CA ARG A 66 -0.99 2.50 3.31
C ARG A 66 -0.42 1.12 2.99
N SER A 67 -0.15 0.87 1.71
CA SER A 67 0.40 -0.43 1.26
C SER A 67 1.75 -0.72 1.91
N LYS A 68 2.59 0.32 2.06
CA LYS A 68 3.89 0.21 2.72
C LYS A 68 3.72 -0.09 4.22
N VAL A 69 2.87 0.66 4.92
CA VAL A 69 2.64 0.45 6.36
C VAL A 69 2.10 -0.97 6.63
N TYR A 70 1.18 -1.47 5.80
CA TYR A 70 0.65 -2.83 5.95
C TYR A 70 1.70 -3.90 5.66
N ALA A 71 2.54 -3.69 4.65
CA ALA A 71 3.64 -4.60 4.34
C ALA A 71 4.67 -4.64 5.47
N ASP A 72 5.08 -3.48 5.98
CA ASP A 72 6.03 -3.35 7.08
C ASP A 72 5.47 -4.03 8.36
N PHE A 73 4.18 -3.85 8.66
CA PHE A 73 3.51 -4.53 9.77
C PHE A 73 3.49 -6.07 9.60
N LEU A 74 3.22 -6.58 8.40
CA LEU A 74 3.26 -8.02 8.12
C LEU A 74 4.67 -8.60 8.22
N VAL A 75 5.68 -7.88 7.72
CA VAL A 75 7.09 -8.27 7.87
C VAL A 75 7.43 -8.39 9.36
N GLN A 76 6.97 -7.45 10.17
CA GLN A 76 7.21 -7.46 11.60
C GLN A 76 6.44 -8.58 12.31
N ALA A 77 5.20 -8.87 11.92
CA ALA A 77 4.46 -10.01 12.44
C ALA A 77 5.17 -11.35 12.15
N ARG A 78 5.81 -11.49 10.97
CA ARG A 78 6.67 -12.65 10.68
C ARG A 78 7.93 -12.68 11.54
N ALA A 79 8.46 -11.55 11.97
CA ALA A 79 9.58 -11.53 12.93
C ALA A 79 9.17 -12.11 14.29
N VAL A 80 7.94 -11.82 14.75
CA VAL A 80 7.36 -12.45 15.95
C VAL A 80 7.21 -13.95 15.78
N GLU A 81 6.64 -14.42 14.66
CA GLU A 81 6.52 -15.86 14.38
C GLU A 81 7.89 -16.56 14.37
N ARG A 82 8.92 -15.95 13.74
CA ARG A 82 10.29 -16.50 13.74
C ARG A 82 10.88 -16.54 15.15
N ALA A 83 10.61 -15.54 15.99
CA ALA A 83 11.05 -15.56 17.38
C ALA A 83 10.40 -16.71 18.16
N LEU A 84 9.11 -16.98 17.93
CA LEU A 84 8.40 -18.12 18.52
C LEU A 84 8.93 -19.46 17.99
N GLY A 85 9.17 -19.57 16.68
CA GLY A 85 9.75 -20.79 16.08
C GLY A 85 11.14 -21.11 16.60
N ARG A 86 12.01 -20.10 16.75
CA ARG A 86 13.34 -20.28 17.36
C ARG A 86 13.26 -20.88 18.76
N TYR A 87 12.28 -20.48 19.57
CA TYR A 87 12.10 -21.10 20.89
C TYR A 87 11.82 -22.60 20.77
N GLN A 88 10.90 -22.99 19.89
CA GLN A 88 10.49 -24.39 19.72
C GLN A 88 11.61 -25.26 19.14
N GLU A 89 12.42 -24.73 18.23
CA GLU A 89 13.47 -25.48 17.53
C GLU A 89 14.81 -25.51 18.28
N SER A 90 15.19 -24.41 18.91
CA SER A 90 16.53 -24.22 19.49
C SER A 90 16.57 -24.12 21.01
N HIS A 91 15.43 -24.24 21.69
CA HIS A 91 15.30 -24.06 23.15
C HIS A 91 15.95 -22.77 23.66
N THR A 92 15.92 -21.71 22.84
CA THR A 92 16.46 -20.41 23.22
C THR A 92 15.78 -19.93 24.49
N ARG A 93 16.57 -19.59 25.52
CA ARG A 93 16.06 -19.20 26.86
C ARG A 93 15.82 -17.69 26.99
N THR A 94 16.02 -16.92 25.93
CA THR A 94 15.90 -15.46 25.96
C THR A 94 14.59 -15.01 25.31
N LEU A 95 13.91 -14.07 25.98
CA LEU A 95 12.69 -13.44 25.47
C LEU A 95 12.96 -12.11 24.75
N GLU A 96 14.20 -11.64 24.72
CA GLU A 96 14.58 -10.31 24.20
C GLU A 96 14.13 -10.13 22.75
N SER A 97 14.50 -11.08 21.87
CA SER A 97 14.11 -10.99 20.45
C SER A 97 12.60 -11.01 20.22
N LEU A 98 11.83 -11.62 21.12
CA LEU A 98 10.37 -11.57 21.06
C LEU A 98 9.85 -10.21 21.51
N HIS A 99 10.35 -9.68 22.64
CA HIS A 99 9.92 -8.36 23.14
C HIS A 99 10.25 -7.25 22.15
N GLU A 100 11.45 -7.25 21.57
CA GLU A 100 11.83 -6.30 20.51
C GLU A 100 10.90 -6.41 19.30
N ALA A 101 10.58 -7.65 18.90
CA ALA A 101 9.71 -7.87 17.76
C ALA A 101 8.27 -7.36 18.02
N ILE A 102 7.76 -7.55 19.24
CA ILE A 102 6.44 -7.06 19.66
C ILE A 102 6.44 -5.53 19.77
N ALA A 103 7.48 -4.92 20.35
CA ALA A 103 7.56 -3.47 20.49
C ALA A 103 7.56 -2.75 19.12
N MET A 104 8.25 -3.33 18.13
CA MET A 104 8.20 -2.80 16.76
C MET A 104 6.82 -3.01 16.12
N LEU A 105 6.14 -4.11 16.44
CA LEU A 105 4.79 -4.38 15.97
C LEU A 105 3.79 -3.35 16.54
N ASP A 106 3.94 -2.96 17.81
CA ASP A 106 3.15 -1.88 18.43
C ASP A 106 3.34 -0.55 17.72
N HIS A 107 4.60 -0.20 17.44
CA HIS A 107 4.93 1.04 16.74
C HIS A 107 4.24 1.12 15.36
N LEU A 108 4.30 0.03 14.59
CA LEU A 108 3.63 -0.06 13.29
C LEU A 108 2.10 -0.12 13.42
N GLY A 109 1.58 -0.69 14.51
CA GLY A 109 0.15 -0.66 14.85
C GLY A 109 -0.41 0.75 14.99
N VAL A 110 0.35 1.64 15.65
CA VAL A 110 -0.02 3.06 15.76
C VAL A 110 -0.05 3.72 14.38
N GLN A 111 0.88 3.39 13.48
CA GLN A 111 0.87 3.92 12.11
C GLN A 111 -0.36 3.46 11.32
N ILE A 112 -0.78 2.20 11.48
CA ILE A 112 -2.01 1.68 10.86
C ILE A 112 -3.24 2.44 11.36
N LEU A 113 -3.29 2.75 12.66
CA LEU A 113 -4.38 3.51 13.25
C LEU A 113 -4.48 4.95 12.68
N LEU A 114 -3.34 5.55 12.34
CA LEU A 114 -3.27 6.91 11.79
C LEU A 114 -3.54 6.97 10.28
N GLU A 115 -2.96 6.05 9.50
CA GLU A 115 -2.95 6.09 8.03
C GLU A 115 -4.04 5.21 7.39
N GLY A 116 -4.47 4.17 8.11
CA GLY A 116 -5.41 3.17 7.64
C GLY A 116 -6.88 3.59 7.80
N PRO A 117 -7.80 3.01 7.00
CA PRO A 117 -9.21 3.19 7.24
C PRO A 117 -9.66 2.45 8.50
N PRO A 118 -10.76 2.90 9.15
CA PRO A 118 -11.24 2.34 10.42
C PRO A 118 -11.52 0.83 10.39
N SER A 119 -11.77 0.24 9.21
CA SER A 119 -12.03 -1.19 9.04
C SER A 119 -10.81 -2.08 9.29
N VAL A 120 -9.58 -1.56 9.18
CA VAL A 120 -8.33 -2.33 9.34
C VAL A 120 -7.81 -2.30 10.77
N ALA A 121 -8.12 -1.25 11.53
CA ALA A 121 -7.61 -1.05 12.89
C ALA A 121 -7.94 -2.20 13.88
N PRO A 122 -9.16 -2.77 13.91
CA PRO A 122 -9.46 -3.90 14.80
C PRO A 122 -8.63 -5.14 14.46
N ALA A 123 -8.32 -5.35 13.18
CA ALA A 123 -7.52 -6.50 12.75
C ALA A 123 -6.05 -6.34 13.18
N SER A 124 -5.47 -5.14 13.07
CA SER A 124 -4.10 -4.89 13.57
C SER A 124 -4.02 -4.99 15.09
N GLU A 125 -5.03 -4.49 15.82
CA GLU A 125 -5.09 -4.60 17.28
C GLU A 125 -5.16 -6.07 17.72
N ALA A 126 -5.94 -6.90 17.01
CA ALA A 126 -6.01 -8.33 17.29
C ALA A 126 -4.65 -9.03 17.11
N VAL A 127 -3.87 -8.65 16.10
CA VAL A 127 -2.51 -9.17 15.88
C VAL A 127 -1.60 -8.81 17.06
N ILE A 128 -1.58 -7.53 17.46
CA ILE A 128 -0.78 -7.03 18.59
C ILE A 128 -1.15 -7.73 19.89
N LYS A 129 -2.46 -7.86 20.17
CA LYS A 129 -2.97 -8.53 21.37
C LYS A 129 -2.51 -9.99 21.45
N HIS A 130 -2.57 -10.71 20.33
CA HIS A 130 -2.15 -12.12 20.30
C HIS A 130 -0.63 -12.28 20.36
N ALA A 131 0.13 -11.36 19.78
CA ALA A 131 1.57 -11.30 19.95
C ALA A 131 1.95 -11.19 21.44
N HIS A 132 1.35 -10.25 22.18
CA HIS A 132 1.56 -10.12 23.62
C HIS A 132 1.16 -11.36 24.42
N ARG A 133 0.08 -12.03 24.02
CA ARG A 133 -0.39 -13.26 24.69
C ARG A 133 0.63 -14.38 24.64
N CYS A 134 1.52 -14.41 23.65
CA CYS A 134 2.56 -15.42 23.51
C CYS A 134 3.66 -15.32 24.60
N ILE A 135 3.87 -14.14 25.21
CA ILE A 135 4.95 -13.92 26.18
C ILE A 135 4.79 -14.82 27.42
N ARG A 136 3.57 -14.96 27.94
CA ARG A 136 3.33 -15.68 29.20
C ARG A 136 3.59 -17.19 29.09
N PRO A 137 3.00 -17.92 28.11
CA PRO A 137 3.33 -19.33 27.90
C PRO A 137 4.82 -19.55 27.63
N LEU A 138 5.44 -18.64 26.88
CA LEU A 138 6.87 -18.76 26.53
C LEU A 138 7.75 -18.67 27.77
N ARG A 139 7.47 -17.70 28.66
CA ARG A 139 8.14 -17.59 29.95
C ARG A 139 7.94 -18.84 30.80
N GLY A 140 6.70 -19.32 30.91
CA GLY A 140 6.39 -20.54 31.66
C GLY A 140 7.12 -21.77 31.12
N ALA A 141 7.27 -21.86 29.80
CA ALA A 141 7.97 -22.96 29.15
C ALA A 141 9.49 -22.92 29.38
N ILE A 142 10.10 -21.72 29.41
CA ILE A 142 11.50 -21.52 29.80
C ILE A 142 11.72 -21.91 31.26
N GLU A 143 10.88 -21.40 32.18
CA GLU A 143 10.97 -21.70 33.61
C GLU A 143 10.79 -23.21 33.89
N ALA A 144 9.84 -23.85 33.21
CA ALA A 144 9.61 -25.28 33.34
C ALA A 144 10.79 -26.11 32.82
N LEU A 145 11.40 -25.70 31.70
CA LEU A 145 12.59 -26.35 31.15
C LEU A 145 13.77 -26.25 32.13
N GLU A 146 13.99 -25.09 32.74
CA GLU A 146 15.07 -24.86 33.70
C GLU A 146 14.89 -25.64 35.00
N ARG A 147 13.64 -25.77 35.47
CA ARG A 147 13.34 -26.37 36.77
C ARG A 147 13.12 -27.88 36.72
N PHE A 148 12.46 -28.37 35.67
CA PHE A 148 12.00 -29.76 35.59
C PHE A 148 12.66 -30.54 34.44
N GLY A 149 13.39 -29.87 33.56
CA GLY A 149 14.03 -30.47 32.40
C GLY A 149 13.06 -30.72 31.24
N GLU A 150 13.67 -31.03 30.10
CA GLU A 150 12.95 -31.35 28.86
C GLU A 150 12.14 -32.65 29.02
N GLY A 151 10.93 -32.69 28.48
CA GLY A 151 10.05 -33.86 28.55
C GLY A 151 9.28 -34.04 29.87
N SER A 152 9.49 -33.17 30.87
CA SER A 152 8.60 -33.10 32.04
C SER A 152 7.18 -32.73 31.62
N LEU A 153 6.18 -33.19 32.39
CA LEU A 153 4.77 -32.90 32.12
C LEU A 153 4.51 -31.39 32.10
N GLU A 154 5.11 -30.66 33.05
CA GLU A 154 5.05 -29.21 33.17
C GLU A 154 5.63 -28.53 31.93
N HIS A 155 6.80 -28.97 31.45
CA HIS A 155 7.41 -28.40 30.25
C HIS A 155 6.55 -28.69 29.00
N ILE A 156 6.02 -29.91 28.86
CA ILE A 156 5.14 -30.28 27.73
C ILE A 156 3.89 -29.40 27.71
N GLN A 157 3.21 -29.24 28.85
CA GLN A 157 2.01 -28.41 28.96
C GLN A 157 2.27 -26.94 28.56
N GLN A 158 3.40 -26.38 29.00
CA GLN A 158 3.75 -25.00 28.64
C GLN A 158 4.12 -24.88 27.16
N ARG A 159 4.83 -25.87 26.60
CA ARG A 159 5.15 -25.92 25.17
C ARG A 159 3.89 -25.99 24.31
N ASP A 160 2.90 -26.77 24.72
CA ASP A 160 1.62 -26.88 24.01
C ASP A 160 0.86 -25.54 24.08
N ALA A 161 0.86 -24.86 25.23
CA ALA A 161 0.29 -23.52 25.36
C ALA A 161 1.01 -22.46 24.49
N VAL A 162 2.33 -22.57 24.29
CA VAL A 162 3.09 -21.75 23.33
C VAL A 162 2.62 -22.04 21.90
N ALA A 163 2.46 -23.31 21.53
CA ALA A 163 1.98 -23.69 20.21
C ALA A 163 0.56 -23.15 19.94
N ASP A 164 -0.36 -23.30 20.89
CA ASP A 164 -1.74 -22.81 20.77
C ASP A 164 -1.80 -21.29 20.58
N THR A 165 -1.03 -20.55 21.37
CA THR A 165 -0.97 -19.09 21.24
C THR A 165 -0.31 -18.64 19.94
N GLY A 166 0.74 -19.35 19.48
CA GLY A 166 1.36 -19.13 18.18
C GLY A 166 0.42 -19.39 16.99
N LEU A 167 -0.43 -20.42 17.06
CA LEU A 167 -1.46 -20.70 16.06
C LEU A 167 -2.52 -19.59 16.01
N GLN A 168 -2.99 -19.13 17.17
CA GLN A 168 -3.94 -18.01 17.26
C GLN A 168 -3.34 -16.73 16.68
N PHE A 169 -2.07 -16.43 16.98
CA PHE A 169 -1.36 -15.30 16.39
C PHE A 169 -1.25 -15.42 14.87
N THR A 170 -0.86 -16.57 14.35
CA THR A 170 -0.79 -16.80 12.89
C THR A 170 -2.14 -16.59 12.22
N ALA A 171 -3.23 -17.01 12.86
CA ALA A 171 -4.58 -16.81 12.34
C ALA A 171 -4.96 -15.31 12.29
N THR A 172 -4.62 -14.52 13.30
CA THR A 172 -4.89 -13.07 13.29
C THR A 172 -4.04 -12.34 12.25
N VAL A 173 -2.79 -12.77 12.02
CA VAL A 173 -1.94 -12.22 10.94
C VAL A 173 -2.58 -12.43 9.56
N LYS A 174 -3.11 -13.63 9.30
CA LYS A 174 -3.84 -13.92 8.06
C LYS A 174 -5.09 -13.05 7.92
N HIS A 175 -5.87 -12.92 8.99
CA HIS A 175 -7.06 -12.08 9.00
C HIS A 175 -6.74 -10.60 8.71
N PHE A 176 -5.66 -10.07 9.29
CA PHE A 176 -5.18 -8.73 8.99
C PHE A 176 -4.78 -8.59 7.51
N ALA A 177 -4.02 -9.55 6.96
CA ALA A 177 -3.63 -9.52 5.55
C ALA A 177 -4.85 -9.49 4.61
N GLU A 178 -5.90 -10.24 4.94
CA GLU A 178 -7.16 -10.24 4.18
C GLU A 178 -7.94 -8.92 4.30
N ALA A 179 -7.96 -8.30 5.49
CA ALA A 179 -8.56 -6.99 5.70
C ALA A 179 -7.80 -5.90 4.92
N ALA A 180 -6.47 -5.90 4.99
CA ALA A 180 -5.61 -4.99 4.25
C ALA A 180 -5.78 -5.15 2.73
N ARG A 181 -5.83 -6.39 2.23
CA ARG A 181 -6.05 -6.66 0.80
C ARG A 181 -7.39 -6.11 0.31
N ARG A 182 -8.49 -6.36 1.03
CA ARG A 182 -9.82 -5.87 0.66
C ARG A 182 -9.84 -4.34 0.49
N VAL A 183 -9.26 -3.62 1.44
CA VAL A 183 -9.15 -2.16 1.36
C VAL A 183 -8.32 -1.70 0.17
N LEU A 184 -7.19 -2.35 -0.09
CA LEU A 184 -6.34 -2.01 -1.24
C LEU A 184 -6.99 -2.34 -2.58
N ASP A 185 -7.93 -3.29 -2.64
CA ASP A 185 -8.68 -3.66 -3.84
C ASP A 185 -9.91 -2.75 -4.05
N ASP A 186 -10.67 -2.43 -2.99
CA ASP A 186 -11.86 -1.57 -3.02
C ASP A 186 -11.53 -0.13 -3.43
N ASP A 187 -10.39 0.42 -2.97
CA ASP A 187 -9.87 1.72 -3.43
C ASP A 187 -9.60 1.75 -4.95
N GLY A 188 -9.57 0.59 -5.63
CA GLY A 188 -9.42 0.46 -7.08
C GLY A 188 -10.74 0.37 -7.88
N VAL A 189 -11.87 0.06 -7.23
CA VAL A 189 -13.16 -0.21 -7.89
C VAL A 189 -14.04 1.04 -8.01
N GLU A 190 -13.94 2.00 -7.08
CA GLU A 190 -14.70 3.26 -7.14
C GLU A 190 -14.38 4.15 -8.36
N ALA A 191 -13.37 3.80 -9.16
CA ALA A 191 -12.96 4.54 -10.35
C ALA A 191 -13.76 4.23 -11.64
N SER A 192 -14.65 3.22 -11.66
CA SER A 192 -15.40 2.85 -12.87
C SER A 192 -16.92 3.04 -12.69
N PRO A 193 -17.52 4.10 -13.28
CA PRO A 193 -18.97 4.23 -13.31
C PRO A 193 -19.58 3.25 -14.34
N PRO A 194 -20.84 2.82 -14.18
CA PRO A 194 -21.53 1.99 -15.16
C PRO A 194 -21.65 2.75 -16.49
N HIS A 195 -21.43 2.02 -17.58
CA HIS A 195 -21.51 2.47 -18.97
C HIS A 195 -22.88 3.02 -19.35
#